data_AF-A0A251MRH4-F1
#
_entry.id   AF-A0A251MRH4-F1
#
_cell.length_a   1.000
_cell.length_b   1.000
_cell.length_c   1.000
_cell.angle_alpha   90.00
_cell.angle_beta   90.00
_cell.angle_gamma   90.00
#
_symmetry.space_group_name_H-M   'P 1'
#
loop_
_entity.id
_entity.type
_entity.pdbx_description
1 polymer ?
#
loop_
_entity_poly.entity_id
_entity_poly.type
_entity_poly.pdbx_seq_one_letter_code
_entity_poly.pdbx_strand_id
1 'polypeptide(L)'
;MYLRNTETLMEPNNLKNKWVVMKLKKDGYEASLCKTSWVSSFRLSEVCQITGDYEYVDVMMKDKNNVKVTRLIVDMDFRSQFELARPTQNYKQLKDTLPTIFVGTEEKLDKIISLLCPAAKQSLKENGLRVPPWRKAKYMQSKWLSKDCKKVSINMETGIMDHKSEPQFTTTH
;
A
#
# COMPACT_ATOMS: atom_id res chain seq x y z
N MET A 1 33.43 -13.44 -2.68
CA MET A 1 32.63 -12.63 -1.72
C MET A 1 32.32 -11.31 -2.40
N TYR A 2 31.09 -11.14 -2.90
CA TYR A 2 30.64 -9.84 -3.39
C TYR A 2 29.76 -9.25 -2.30
N LEU A 3 30.24 -8.17 -1.67
CA LEU A 3 29.45 -7.33 -0.78
C LEU A 3 28.36 -6.68 -1.64
N ARG A 4 27.14 -7.22 -1.58
CA ARG A 4 25.97 -6.49 -2.02
C ARG A 4 25.66 -5.45 -0.95
N ASN A 5 26.21 -4.25 -1.12
CA ASN A 5 25.59 -3.05 -0.57
C ASN A 5 24.24 -2.88 -1.28
N THR A 6 23.22 -3.58 -0.78
CA THR A 6 21.82 -3.28 -1.09
C THR A 6 21.43 -2.06 -0.26
N GLU A 7 21.98 -0.90 -0.62
CA GLU A 7 21.23 0.33 -0.38
C GLU A 7 19.90 0.16 -1.10
N THR A 8 18.86 0.10 -0.28
CA THR A 8 17.54 -0.34 -0.62
C THR A 8 16.99 0.62 -1.65
N LEU A 9 16.82 0.19 -2.91
CA LEU A 9 16.08 0.94 -3.91
C LEU A 9 14.66 1.16 -3.34
N MET A 10 14.44 2.30 -2.69
CA MET A 10 13.17 2.64 -2.07
C MET A 10 12.15 2.77 -3.20
N GLU A 11 11.15 1.89 -3.23
CA GLU A 11 10.05 2.06 -4.16
C GLU A 11 9.35 3.41 -3.93
N PRO A 12 8.91 4.11 -4.98
CA PRO A 12 8.29 5.44 -4.85
C PRO A 12 7.09 5.47 -3.88
N ASN A 13 6.33 4.37 -3.79
CA ASN A 13 5.20 4.24 -2.88
C ASN A 13 5.64 4.17 -1.41
N ASN A 14 6.81 3.60 -1.11
CA ASN A 14 7.38 3.57 0.23
C ASN A 14 7.70 4.98 0.74
N LEU A 15 8.24 5.84 -0.13
CA LEU A 15 8.53 7.24 0.21
C LEU A 15 7.25 8.03 0.52
N LYS A 16 6.20 7.85 -0.30
CA LYS A 16 4.91 8.52 -0.09
C LYS A 16 4.26 8.10 1.23
N ASN A 17 4.19 6.79 1.51
CA ASN A 17 3.63 6.27 2.74
C ASN A 17 4.39 6.78 3.98
N LYS A 18 5.74 6.78 3.92
CA LYS A 18 6.58 7.33 5.00
C LYS A 18 6.30 8.80 5.26
N TRP A 19 6.20 9.61 4.21
CA TRP A 19 5.88 11.03 4.34
C TRP A 19 4.50 11.25 4.98
N VAL A 20 3.48 10.48 4.56
CA VAL A 20 2.14 10.54 5.16
C VAL A 20 2.17 10.20 6.64
N VAL A 21 2.85 9.12 7.05
CA VAL A 21 2.97 8.75 8.47
C VAL A 21 3.65 9.87 9.26
N MET A 22 4.73 10.45 8.74
CA MET A 22 5.42 11.55 9.41
C MET A 22 4.52 12.77 9.60
N LYS A 23 3.78 13.15 8.55
CA LYS A 23 2.87 14.29 8.60
C LYS A 23 1.73 14.05 9.60
N LEU A 24 1.13 12.87 9.58
CA LEU A 24 0.09 12.48 10.54
C LEU A 24 0.59 12.49 11.99
N LYS A 25 1.80 11.96 12.25
CA LYS A 25 2.41 12.01 13.57
C LYS A 25 2.67 13.45 14.02
N LYS A 26 3.16 14.32 13.13
CA LYS A 26 3.36 15.75 13.40
C LYS A 26 2.05 16.45 13.78
N ASP A 27 0.95 16.02 13.18
CA ASP A 27 -0.39 16.55 13.44
C ASP A 27 -1.07 15.88 14.67
N GLY A 28 -0.36 14.99 15.38
CA GLY A 28 -0.81 14.38 16.64
C GLY A 28 -1.55 13.05 16.50
N TYR A 29 -1.62 12.47 15.31
CA TYR A 29 -2.27 11.19 15.08
C TYR A 29 -1.34 10.00 15.39
N GLU A 30 -1.92 8.93 15.94
CA GLU A 30 -1.23 7.64 16.06
C GLU A 30 -1.22 6.95 14.68
N ALA A 31 -0.15 7.17 13.91
CA ALA A 31 0.03 6.60 12.59
C ALA A 31 1.29 5.73 12.53
N SER A 32 1.23 4.64 11.77
CA SER A 32 2.35 3.73 11.53
C SER A 32 2.31 3.16 10.12
N LEU A 33 3.45 2.74 9.62
CA LEU A 33 3.53 2.01 8.37
C LEU A 33 3.27 0.54 8.67
N CYS A 34 2.29 -0.06 8.00
CA CYS A 34 2.01 -1.48 8.13
C CYS A 34 2.56 -2.23 6.92
N LYS A 35 3.40 -3.25 7.18
CA LYS A 35 3.81 -4.22 6.17
C LYS A 35 3.15 -5.56 6.43
N THR A 36 2.42 -6.09 5.46
CA THR A 36 1.84 -7.43 5.48
C THR A 36 2.63 -8.35 4.56
N SER A 37 2.72 -9.63 4.92
CA SER A 37 3.27 -10.68 4.08
C SER A 37 2.43 -11.93 4.24
N TRP A 38 2.09 -12.61 3.15
CA TRP A 38 1.27 -13.81 3.20
C TRP A 38 1.70 -14.82 2.13
N VAL A 39 1.34 -16.08 2.37
CA VAL A 39 1.50 -17.17 1.43
C VAL A 39 0.12 -17.55 0.89
N SER A 40 -0.01 -17.59 -0.44
CA SER A 40 -1.23 -18.04 -1.11
C SER A 40 -0.94 -19.33 -1.89
N SER A 41 -1.63 -20.41 -1.53
CA SER A 41 -1.54 -21.69 -2.25
C SER A 41 -2.31 -21.63 -3.56
N PHE A 42 -1.68 -22.07 -4.64
CA PHE A 42 -2.33 -22.21 -5.93
C PHE A 42 -2.83 -23.64 -6.14
N ARG A 43 -4.04 -23.78 -6.67
CA ARG A 43 -4.77 -25.07 -6.85
C ARG A 43 -4.11 -26.04 -7.85
N LEU A 44 -2.92 -25.73 -8.36
CA LEU A 44 -2.20 -26.56 -9.32
C LEU A 44 -1.11 -27.43 -8.68
N SER A 45 -0.69 -27.16 -7.43
CA SER A 45 0.19 -28.03 -6.62
C SER A 45 0.58 -27.32 -5.31
N GLU A 46 0.77 -28.06 -4.20
CA GLU A 46 1.35 -27.56 -2.93
C GLU A 46 2.78 -26.98 -3.10
N VAL A 47 3.40 -27.25 -4.24
CA VAL A 47 4.76 -26.83 -4.60
C VAL A 47 4.83 -25.37 -5.09
N CYS A 48 3.74 -24.81 -5.62
CA CYS A 48 3.71 -23.42 -6.10
C CYS A 48 3.03 -22.49 -5.09
N GLN A 49 3.81 -22.03 -4.12
CA GLN A 49 3.42 -21.01 -3.15
C GLN A 49 3.73 -19.62 -3.71
N ILE A 50 2.71 -18.76 -3.79
CA ILE A 50 2.91 -17.35 -4.16
C ILE A 50 2.97 -16.56 -2.86
N THR A 51 4.14 -15.97 -2.60
CA THR A 51 4.29 -14.96 -1.56
C THR A 51 3.79 -13.62 -2.08
N GLY A 52 3.03 -12.92 -1.26
CA GLY A 52 2.72 -11.52 -1.48
C GLY A 52 3.21 -10.72 -0.28
N ASP A 53 3.71 -9.51 -0.52
CA ASP A 53 3.86 -8.49 0.49
C ASP A 53 3.18 -7.20 0.05
N TYR A 54 2.81 -6.38 1.02
CA TYR A 54 2.17 -5.10 0.76
C TYR A 54 2.41 -4.12 1.89
N GLU A 55 2.41 -2.84 1.55
CA GLU A 55 2.63 -1.76 2.50
C GLU A 55 1.54 -0.70 2.38
N TYR A 56 1.02 -0.29 3.52
CA TYR A 56 0.00 0.75 3.63
C TYR A 56 0.18 1.52 4.96
N VAL A 57 -0.53 2.63 5.12
CA VAL A 57 -0.51 3.42 6.34
C VAL A 57 -1.68 3.03 7.25
N ASP A 58 -1.35 2.73 8.52
CA ASP A 58 -2.27 2.34 9.58
C ASP A 58 -2.43 3.50 10.56
N VAL A 59 -3.66 3.96 10.79
CA VAL A 59 -3.95 5.11 11.66
C VAL A 59 -4.98 4.73 12.71
N MET A 60 -4.67 4.99 13.98
CA MET A 60 -5.59 4.81 15.10
C MET A 60 -6.20 6.16 15.47
N MET A 61 -7.47 6.35 15.13
CA MET A 61 -8.22 7.56 15.47
C MET A 61 -8.95 7.37 16.79
N LYS A 62 -8.77 8.29 17.73
CA LYS A 62 -9.56 8.36 18.96
C LYS A 62 -10.70 9.36 18.76
N ASP A 63 -11.89 9.02 19.24
CA ASP A 63 -13.00 9.98 19.29
C ASP A 63 -12.75 11.09 20.32
N LYS A 64 -13.58 12.14 20.32
CA LYS A 64 -13.40 13.31 21.20
C LYS A 64 -13.38 12.96 22.69
N ASN A 65 -14.02 11.87 23.07
CA ASN A 65 -14.12 11.42 24.45
C ASN A 65 -13.08 10.32 24.79
N ASN A 66 -12.22 9.94 23.84
CA ASN A 66 -11.30 8.80 23.92
C ASN A 66 -11.96 7.46 24.28
N VAL A 67 -13.25 7.31 24.01
CA VAL A 67 -14.04 6.11 24.32
C VAL A 67 -13.92 5.08 23.19
N LYS A 68 -13.93 5.54 21.93
CA LYS A 68 -13.84 4.67 20.76
C LYS A 68 -12.57 4.94 19.97
N VAL A 69 -11.79 3.88 19.79
CA VAL A 69 -10.65 3.87 18.86
C VAL A 69 -11.11 3.24 17.55
N THR A 70 -10.98 3.99 16.45
CA THR A 70 -11.30 3.52 15.09
C THR A 70 -10.01 3.36 14.30
N ARG A 71 -9.78 2.15 13.80
CA ARG A 71 -8.68 1.85 12.88
C ARG A 71 -9.02 2.33 11.47
N LEU A 72 -8.14 3.12 10.87
CA LEU A 72 -8.22 3.55 9.49
C LEU A 72 -7.03 3.01 8.69
N ILE A 73 -7.32 2.54 7.49
CA ILE A 73 -6.36 2.14 6.49
C ILE A 73 -6.25 3.26 5.47
N VAL A 74 -5.02 3.69 5.21
CA VAL A 74 -4.68 4.67 4.19
C VAL A 74 -3.80 4.01 3.14
N ASP A 75 -4.30 3.97 1.90
CA ASP A 75 -3.59 3.41 0.75
C ASP A 75 -3.49 4.48 -0.35
N MET A 76 -2.27 4.86 -0.70
CA MET A 76 -1.99 5.97 -1.61
C MET A 76 -2.12 5.59 -3.09
N ASP A 77 -2.26 4.32 -3.41
CA ASP A 77 -2.37 3.82 -4.78
C ASP A 77 -3.46 2.73 -4.88
N PHE A 78 -4.59 2.97 -4.22
CA PHE A 78 -5.64 1.99 -4.02
C PHE A 78 -6.31 1.55 -5.33
N ARG A 79 -6.62 2.50 -6.21
CA ARG A 79 -7.31 2.20 -7.48
C ARG A 79 -6.49 1.25 -8.36
N SER A 80 -5.17 1.43 -8.43
CA SER A 80 -4.29 0.60 -9.27
C SER A 80 -4.30 -0.86 -8.80
N GLN A 81 -4.54 -1.09 -7.51
CA GLN A 81 -4.68 -2.44 -6.94
C GLN A 81 -5.85 -3.22 -7.54
N PHE A 82 -6.75 -2.59 -8.29
CA PHE A 82 -7.91 -3.19 -8.98
C PHE A 82 -7.78 -3.22 -10.51
N GLU A 83 -6.61 -2.93 -11.08
CA GLU A 83 -6.43 -2.94 -12.55
C GLU A 83 -6.51 -4.35 -13.18
N LEU A 84 -7.18 -4.49 -14.32
CA LEU A 84 -7.26 -5.78 -15.03
C LEU A 84 -6.68 -5.70 -16.43
N ALA A 85 -6.15 -6.82 -16.91
CA ALA A 85 -5.90 -6.99 -18.33
C ALA A 85 -7.25 -7.16 -19.05
N ARG A 86 -7.48 -6.31 -20.06
CA ARG A 86 -8.70 -6.34 -20.91
C ARG A 86 -9.99 -6.28 -20.05
N PRO A 87 -10.20 -5.20 -19.27
CA PRO A 87 -11.42 -5.08 -18.48
C PRO A 87 -12.63 -4.90 -19.40
N THR A 88 -13.77 -5.44 -19.00
CA THR A 88 -15.05 -5.11 -19.63
C THR A 88 -15.41 -3.67 -19.30
N GLN A 89 -16.26 -3.04 -20.13
CA GLN A 89 -16.64 -1.64 -19.93
C GLN A 89 -17.31 -1.42 -18.56
N ASN A 90 -18.17 -2.35 -18.13
CA ASN A 90 -18.83 -2.29 -16.84
C ASN A 90 -17.82 -2.37 -15.68
N TYR A 91 -16.81 -3.26 -15.78
CA TYR A 91 -15.78 -3.34 -14.75
C TYR A 91 -14.93 -2.07 -14.71
N LYS A 92 -14.57 -1.52 -15.88
CA LYS A 92 -13.81 -0.28 -15.98
C LYS A 92 -14.54 0.87 -15.30
N GLN A 93 -15.83 1.07 -15.59
CA GLN A 93 -16.65 2.09 -14.95
C GLN A 93 -16.70 1.91 -13.43
N LEU A 94 -16.93 0.68 -12.96
CA LEU A 94 -16.95 0.37 -11.53
C LEU A 94 -15.61 0.70 -10.84
N LYS A 95 -14.49 0.26 -11.43
CA LYS A 95 -13.13 0.56 -10.93
C LYS A 95 -12.84 2.07 -10.92
N ASP A 96 -13.28 2.79 -11.95
CA ASP A 96 -13.01 4.23 -12.09
C ASP A 96 -13.75 5.07 -11.04
N THR A 97 -14.79 4.54 -10.38
CA THR A 97 -15.41 5.16 -9.20
C THR A 97 -14.56 5.10 -7.93
N LEU A 98 -13.54 4.23 -7.87
CA LEU A 98 -12.71 4.08 -6.69
C LEU A 98 -11.81 5.30 -6.50
N PRO A 99 -11.57 5.75 -5.26
CA PRO A 99 -10.61 6.80 -5.04
C PRO A 99 -9.19 6.30 -5.33
N THR A 100 -8.34 7.18 -5.87
CA THR A 100 -6.90 6.88 -6.04
C THR A 100 -6.23 6.67 -4.69
N ILE A 101 -6.58 7.52 -3.71
CA ILE A 101 -6.14 7.42 -2.32
C ILE A 101 -7.32 6.93 -1.48
N PHE A 102 -7.21 5.74 -0.91
CA PHE A 102 -8.22 5.23 0.00
C PHE A 102 -7.93 5.67 1.42
N VAL A 103 -8.97 6.13 2.12
CA VAL A 103 -8.99 6.34 3.57
C VAL A 103 -10.29 5.75 4.08
N GLY A 104 -10.21 4.73 4.94
CA GLY A 104 -11.42 4.09 5.45
C GLY A 104 -11.17 2.97 6.44
N THR A 105 -12.26 2.46 7.03
CA THR A 105 -12.22 1.34 7.96
C THR A 105 -12.01 0.01 7.25
N GLU A 106 -11.63 -1.01 8.01
CA GLU A 106 -11.54 -2.40 7.54
C GLU A 106 -12.88 -2.87 6.94
N GLU A 107 -14.00 -2.53 7.56
CA GLU A 107 -15.34 -2.88 7.08
C GLU A 107 -15.65 -2.26 5.72
N LYS A 108 -15.27 -1.00 5.50
CA LYS A 108 -15.46 -0.31 4.22
C LYS A 108 -14.59 -0.96 3.14
N LEU A 109 -13.34 -1.27 3.49
CA LEU A 109 -12.41 -1.92 2.59
C LEU A 109 -12.89 -3.31 2.19
N ASP A 110 -13.36 -4.11 3.15
CA ASP A 110 -13.87 -5.45 2.91
C ASP A 110 -15.11 -5.44 2.00
N LYS A 111 -16.01 -4.47 2.18
CA LYS A 111 -17.15 -4.26 1.27
C LYS A 111 -16.69 -3.94 -0.16
N ILE A 112 -15.68 -3.09 -0.33
CA ILE A 112 -15.14 -2.77 -1.65
C ILE A 112 -14.53 -4.02 -2.30
N ILE A 113 -13.73 -4.79 -1.56
CA ILE A 113 -13.13 -6.04 -2.05
C ILE A 113 -14.23 -7.05 -2.44
N SER A 114 -15.25 -7.20 -1.59
CA SER A 114 -16.37 -8.11 -1.81
C SER A 114 -17.23 -7.74 -3.02
N LEU A 115 -17.26 -6.45 -3.39
CA LEU A 115 -17.94 -5.99 -4.61
C LEU A 115 -17.07 -6.18 -5.86
N LEU A 116 -15.80 -5.77 -5.79
CA LEU A 116 -14.92 -5.71 -6.96
C LEU A 116 -14.35 -7.07 -7.37
N CYS A 117 -14.03 -7.95 -6.43
CA CYS A 117 -13.44 -9.25 -6.78
C CYS A 117 -14.39 -10.14 -7.61
N PRO A 118 -15.69 -10.23 -7.30
CA PRO A 118 -16.66 -10.90 -8.17
C PRO A 118 -16.79 -10.24 -9.55
N ALA A 119 -16.87 -8.91 -9.61
CA ALA A 119 -16.93 -8.17 -10.87
C ALA A 119 -15.66 -8.38 -11.72
N ALA A 120 -14.49 -8.43 -11.08
CA ALA A 120 -13.21 -8.72 -11.73
C ALA A 120 -13.17 -10.14 -12.29
N LYS A 121 -13.63 -11.12 -11.51
CA LYS A 121 -13.76 -12.51 -11.94
C LYS A 121 -14.67 -12.62 -13.15
N GLN A 122 -15.80 -11.90 -13.16
CA GLN A 122 -16.74 -11.89 -14.28
C GLN A 122 -16.09 -11.28 -15.54
N SER A 123 -15.47 -10.10 -15.40
CA SER A 123 -14.76 -9.43 -16.50
C SER A 123 -13.66 -10.29 -17.12
N LEU A 124 -12.87 -11.00 -16.30
CA LEU A 124 -11.82 -11.87 -16.80
C LEU A 124 -12.39 -13.07 -17.56
N LYS A 125 -13.46 -13.69 -17.02
CA LYS A 125 -14.14 -14.82 -17.66
C LYS A 125 -14.72 -14.46 -19.02
N GLU A 126 -15.37 -13.30 -19.14
CA GLU A 126 -15.93 -12.82 -20.41
C GLU A 126 -14.86 -12.64 -21.49
N ASN A 127 -13.62 -12.34 -21.09
CA ASN A 127 -12.48 -12.22 -21.99
C ASN A 127 -11.68 -13.54 -22.13
N GLY A 128 -12.18 -14.66 -21.63
CA GLY A 128 -11.50 -15.97 -21.69
C GLY A 128 -10.25 -16.08 -20.80
N LEU A 129 -10.07 -15.17 -19.84
CA LEU A 129 -8.91 -15.12 -18.95
C LEU A 129 -9.17 -15.86 -17.64
N ARG A 130 -8.17 -16.63 -17.17
CA ARG A 130 -8.20 -17.23 -15.83
C ARG A 130 -8.02 -16.15 -14.77
N VAL A 131 -8.70 -16.30 -13.63
CA VAL A 131 -8.56 -15.38 -12.50
C VAL A 131 -7.25 -15.68 -11.76
N PRO A 132 -6.27 -14.76 -11.77
CA PRO A 132 -5.03 -14.98 -11.06
C PRO A 132 -5.25 -14.88 -9.55
N PRO A 133 -4.36 -15.47 -8.72
CA PRO A 133 -4.51 -15.49 -7.26
C PRO A 133 -4.70 -14.11 -6.65
N TRP A 134 -3.94 -13.11 -7.12
CA TRP A 134 -4.02 -11.73 -6.64
C TRP A 134 -5.31 -10.98 -6.99
N ARG A 135 -6.21 -11.60 -7.75
CA ARG A 135 -7.55 -11.07 -8.03
C ARG A 135 -8.65 -11.77 -7.25
N LYS A 136 -8.31 -12.74 -6.40
CA LYS A 136 -9.25 -13.39 -5.49
C LYS A 136 -9.43 -12.55 -4.23
N ALA A 137 -10.65 -12.53 -3.71
CA ALA A 137 -11.01 -11.77 -2.50
C ALA A 137 -10.09 -12.08 -1.32
N LYS A 138 -9.82 -13.36 -1.04
CA LYS A 138 -8.92 -13.77 0.05
C LYS A 138 -7.51 -13.18 -0.08
N TYR A 139 -6.93 -13.18 -1.27
CA TYR A 139 -5.60 -12.60 -1.50
C TYR A 139 -5.63 -11.08 -1.32
N MET A 140 -6.65 -10.42 -1.85
CA MET A 140 -6.82 -8.98 -1.71
C MET A 140 -7.02 -8.58 -0.24
N GLN A 141 -7.86 -9.30 0.51
CA GLN A 141 -8.03 -9.12 1.94
C GLN A 141 -6.71 -9.27 2.69
N SER A 142 -5.86 -10.25 2.36
CA SER A 142 -4.56 -10.44 3.00
C SER A 142 -3.61 -9.24 2.88
N LYS A 143 -3.75 -8.39 1.85
CA LYS A 143 -2.95 -7.17 1.71
C LYS A 143 -3.14 -6.21 2.89
N TRP A 144 -4.38 -6.03 3.35
CA TRP A 144 -4.71 -4.99 4.34
C TRP A 144 -5.26 -5.54 5.66
N LEU A 145 -5.96 -6.67 5.62
CA LEU A 145 -6.69 -7.25 6.75
C LEU A 145 -5.97 -8.43 7.40
N SER A 146 -4.71 -8.67 7.04
CA SER A 146 -3.90 -9.69 7.72
C SER A 146 -3.61 -9.28 9.15
N LYS A 147 -3.75 -10.25 10.08
CA LYS A 147 -3.41 -10.06 11.50
C LYS A 147 -1.91 -9.89 11.71
N ASP A 148 -1.08 -10.41 10.80
CA ASP A 148 0.38 -10.41 10.89
C ASP A 148 1.01 -9.12 10.33
N CYS A 149 0.32 -7.99 10.48
CA CYS A 149 0.83 -6.68 10.12
C CYS A 149 2.04 -6.31 10.99
N LYS A 150 3.21 -6.11 10.36
CA LYS A 150 4.40 -5.57 11.03
C LYS A 150 4.37 -4.05 10.96
N LYS A 151 4.22 -3.39 12.12
CA LYS A 151 4.34 -1.94 12.24
C LYS A 151 5.81 -1.54 12.13
N VAL A 152 6.16 -0.73 11.13
CA VAL A 152 7.52 -0.24 10.92
C VAL A 152 7.67 1.11 11.63
N SER A 153 8.66 1.20 12.52
CA SER A 153 9.09 2.46 13.12
C SER A 153 9.84 3.29 12.06
N ILE A 154 9.33 4.50 11.81
CA ILE A 154 10.02 5.48 10.96
C ILE A 154 10.88 6.33 11.90
N ASN A 155 12.17 6.02 11.95
CA ASN A 155 13.20 6.85 12.58
C ASN A 155 13.88 7.64 11.47
N MET A 156 13.98 8.96 11.62
CA MET A 156 14.62 9.80 10.61
C MET A 156 16.00 10.20 11.12
N GLU A 157 17.05 9.58 10.59
CA GLU A 157 18.32 10.27 10.43
C GLU A 157 18.19 11.10 9.16
N THR A 158 17.80 12.36 9.34
CA THR A 158 17.74 13.35 8.28
C THR A 158 19.17 13.71 7.88
N GLY A 159 19.60 13.28 6.70
CA GLY A 159 20.74 13.88 6.02
C GLY A 159 20.41 15.34 5.70
N ILE A 160 21.02 16.25 6.46
CA ILE A 160 21.03 17.68 6.19
C ILE A 160 21.74 17.85 4.84
N MET A 161 21.04 18.42 3.85
CA MET A 161 21.69 18.95 2.66
C MET A 161 22.49 20.18 3.10
N ASP A 162 23.80 20.00 3.29
CA ASP A 162 24.72 21.13 3.40
C ASP A 162 24.70 21.90 2.08
N HIS A 163 24.10 23.08 2.11
CA HIS A 163 24.32 24.10 1.11
C HIS A 163 25.79 24.52 1.19
N LYS A 164 26.63 23.92 0.33
CA LYS A 164 28.01 24.35 0.15
C LYS A 164 27.98 25.72 -0.54
N SER A 165 28.34 26.74 0.22
CA SER A 165 28.56 28.11 -0.20
C SER A 165 29.57 28.20 -1.35
N GLU A 166 29.24 29.07 -2.30
CA GLU A 166 30.00 29.46 -3.48
C GLU A 166 31.33 30.13 -3.07
N PRO A 167 32.49 29.78 -3.65
CA PRO A 167 33.75 30.46 -3.34
C PRO A 167 33.83 31.81 -4.05
N GLN A 168 34.04 32.86 -3.26
CA GLN A 168 34.38 34.20 -3.73
C GLN A 168 35.76 34.20 -4.38
N PHE A 169 35.87 34.67 -5.63
CA PHE A 169 37.14 34.96 -6.27
C PHE A 169 37.63 36.33 -5.80
N THR A 170 38.77 36.37 -5.10
CA THR A 170 39.51 37.59 -4.82
C THR A 170 40.58 37.80 -5.89
N THR A 171 40.52 38.96 -6.56
CA THR A 171 41.58 39.50 -7.43
C THR A 171 42.64 40.18 -6.56
N THR A 172 43.91 39.91 -6.83
CA THR A 172 45.01 40.77 -6.35
C THR A 172 45.99 41.04 -7.51
N HIS A 173 46.44 42.30 -7.52
CA HIS A 173 47.31 43.01 -8.46
C HIS A 173 48.59 42.30 -8.91
#